data_AF-A0A2E5Y3R9-F1
#
_entry.id   AF-A0A2E5Y3R9-F1
#
_cell.length_a   1.000
_cell.length_b   1.000
_cell.length_c   1.000
_cell.angle_alpha   90.00
_cell.angle_beta   90.00
_cell.angle_gamma   90.00
#
_symmetry.space_group_name_H-M   'P 1'
#
loop_
_entity.id
_entity.type
_entity.pdbx_description
1 polymer ?
#
loop_
_entity_poly.entity_id
_entity_poly.type
_entity_poly.pdbx_seq_one_letter_code
_entity_poly.pdbx_strand_id
1 'polypeptide(L)'
;MVRRNSLDLELSVAPVDCIRSLRKLCEEKGWSLERHEGARLVDRFAIIMPMAQSARTLGLKVLDGPLMGLELTTWSEVRGSAGAVHICSWILPGGPQHPKIQHLLQHWVANLPRCPWRWTFGERSKIGFLLPTWKKSRRSFASLGFITEKNAWPFVPTTEWMNQNEEE
;
A
#
# COMPACT_ATOMS: atom_id res chain seq x y z
N MET A 1 -18.25 -15.98 9.79
CA MET A 1 -17.88 -14.76 9.02
C MET A 1 -16.40 -14.52 9.25
N VAL A 2 -15.54 -14.91 8.30
CA VAL A 2 -14.07 -14.80 8.46
C VAL A 2 -13.70 -13.32 8.53
N ARG A 3 -13.00 -12.92 9.60
CA ARG A 3 -12.54 -11.55 9.80
C ARG A 3 -11.54 -11.22 8.69
N ARG A 4 -11.95 -10.41 7.70
CA ARG A 4 -11.03 -9.91 6.67
C ARG A 4 -10.03 -8.99 7.37
N ASN A 5 -8.77 -9.41 7.47
CA ASN A 5 -7.73 -8.58 8.04
C ASN A 5 -7.31 -7.54 7.01
N SER A 6 -7.87 -6.34 7.15
CA SER A 6 -7.53 -5.19 6.32
C SER A 6 -6.33 -4.44 6.89
N LEU A 7 -5.37 -4.11 6.03
CA LEU A 7 -4.22 -3.26 6.37
C LEU A 7 -4.23 -2.03 5.47
N ASP A 8 -4.43 -0.86 6.07
CA ASP A 8 -4.44 0.41 5.35
C ASP A 8 -3.13 1.17 5.57
N LEU A 9 -2.48 1.54 4.46
CA LEU A 9 -1.22 2.26 4.43
C LEU A 9 -1.38 3.59 3.68
N GLU A 10 -0.91 4.66 4.29
CA GLU A 10 -0.76 5.96 3.64
C GLU A 10 0.65 6.04 3.05
N LEU A 11 0.74 6.34 1.76
CA LEU A 11 1.95 6.20 0.98
C LEU A 11 2.30 7.49 0.23
N SER A 12 3.58 7.65 0.01
CA SER A 12 4.14 8.67 -0.85
C SER A 12 4.11 8.25 -2.32
N VAL A 13 4.00 6.95 -2.61
CA VAL A 13 4.05 6.38 -3.96
C VAL A 13 2.67 6.46 -4.61
N ALA A 14 2.64 6.69 -5.92
CA ALA A 14 1.39 6.79 -6.68
C ALA A 14 0.66 5.43 -6.73
N PRO A 15 -0.69 5.41 -6.74
CA PRO A 15 -1.49 4.17 -6.78
C PRO A 15 -1.11 3.22 -7.92
N VAL A 16 -0.81 3.78 -9.10
CA VAL A 16 -0.41 3.00 -10.28
C VAL A 16 0.88 2.24 -10.05
N ASP A 17 1.87 2.86 -9.39
CA ASP A 17 3.15 2.22 -9.11
C ASP A 17 3.01 1.14 -8.05
N CYS A 18 2.15 1.33 -7.05
CA CYS A 18 1.81 0.31 -6.05
C CYS A 18 1.18 -0.94 -6.68
N ILE A 19 0.27 -0.77 -7.64
CA ILE A 19 -0.36 -1.88 -8.38
C ILE A 19 0.65 -2.52 -9.33
N ARG A 20 1.49 -1.71 -10.00
CA ARG A 20 2.53 -2.20 -10.91
C ARG A 20 3.56 -3.05 -10.18
N SER A 21 4.00 -2.65 -8.98
CA SER A 21 4.96 -3.44 -8.21
C SER A 21 4.38 -4.76 -7.75
N LEU A 22 3.12 -4.80 -7.30
CA LEU A 22 2.45 -6.06 -6.95
C LEU A 22 2.30 -6.97 -8.17
N ARG A 23 1.84 -6.42 -9.30
CA ARG A 23 1.68 -7.18 -10.55
C ARG A 23 2.98 -7.87 -10.95
N LYS A 24 4.11 -7.15 -10.94
CA LYS A 24 5.43 -7.71 -11.28
C LYS A 24 5.79 -8.91 -10.41
N LEU A 25 5.55 -8.83 -9.09
CA LEU A 25 5.82 -9.93 -8.17
C LEU A 25 4.98 -11.17 -8.47
N CYS A 26 3.70 -10.97 -8.77
CA CYS A 26 2.80 -12.06 -9.11
C CYS A 26 3.12 -12.67 -10.49
N GLU A 27 3.45 -11.84 -11.49
CA GLU A 27 3.87 -12.28 -12.82
C GLU A 27 5.18 -13.08 -12.78
N GLU A 28 6.14 -12.69 -11.94
CA GLU A 28 7.40 -13.42 -11.73
C GLU A 28 7.18 -14.87 -11.25
N LYS A 29 6.08 -15.12 -10.54
CA LYS A 29 5.69 -16.45 -10.06
C LYS A 29 4.57 -17.09 -10.88
N GLY A 30 4.15 -16.47 -11.98
CA GLY A 30 3.11 -16.98 -12.87
C GLY A 30 1.72 -17.04 -12.23
N TRP A 31 1.42 -16.21 -11.23
CA TRP A 31 0.10 -16.21 -10.58
C TRP A 31 -0.94 -15.46 -11.41
N SER A 32 -2.16 -15.99 -11.46
CA SER A 32 -3.29 -15.33 -12.11
C SER A 32 -3.81 -14.15 -11.27
N LEU A 33 -4.11 -13.06 -11.96
CA LEU A 33 -4.53 -11.80 -11.35
C LEU A 33 -5.85 -11.33 -11.95
N GLU A 34 -6.75 -10.89 -11.09
CA GLU A 34 -7.99 -10.22 -11.48
C GLU A 34 -7.87 -8.72 -11.19
N ARG A 35 -8.14 -7.88 -12.18
CA ARG A 35 -8.16 -6.42 -12.00
C ARG A 35 -9.57 -5.97 -11.66
N HIS A 36 -9.70 -5.21 -10.59
CA HIS A 36 -10.95 -4.58 -10.20
C HIS A 36 -10.79 -3.06 -10.29
N GLU A 37 -11.63 -2.40 -11.08
CA GLU A 37 -11.72 -0.93 -11.08
C GLU A 37 -13.00 -0.51 -10.37
N GLY A 38 -12.90 0.48 -9.50
CA GLY A 38 -14.03 0.96 -8.73
C GLY A 38 -14.01 2.47 -8.51
N ALA A 39 -15.05 2.95 -7.84
CA ALA A 39 -15.14 4.32 -7.35
C ALA A 39 -15.43 4.24 -5.84
N ARG A 40 -14.56 4.87 -5.03
CA ARG A 40 -14.75 4.96 -3.58
C ARG A 40 -15.15 6.38 -3.22
N LEU A 41 -16.20 6.53 -2.42
CA LEU A 41 -16.56 7.84 -1.85
C LEU A 41 -15.48 8.27 -0.86
N VAL A 42 -15.01 9.49 -1.04
CA VAL A 42 -13.93 10.11 -0.28
C VAL A 42 -14.39 11.51 0.10
N ASP A 43 -14.23 11.86 1.38
CA ASP A 43 -14.63 13.18 1.86
C ASP A 43 -13.51 14.21 1.64
N ARG A 44 -13.86 15.33 1.00
CA ARG A 44 -13.03 16.55 0.96
C ARG A 44 -13.57 17.59 1.93
N PHE A 45 -12.67 18.24 2.65
CA PHE A 45 -13.00 19.42 3.45
C PHE A 45 -12.48 20.68 2.76
N ALA A 46 -13.39 21.54 2.30
CA ALA A 46 -13.09 22.90 1.89
C ALA A 46 -13.64 23.86 2.94
N ILE A 47 -12.75 24.31 3.83
CA ILE A 47 -12.93 25.36 4.86
C ILE A 47 -14.04 25.09 5.90
N ILE A 48 -15.28 24.70 5.55
CA ILE A 48 -16.35 24.24 6.49
C ILE A 48 -17.29 23.16 5.87
N MET A 49 -17.31 22.93 4.55
CA MET A 49 -18.29 22.05 3.90
C MET A 49 -17.69 20.69 3.49
N PRO A 50 -18.31 19.53 3.85
CA PRO A 50 -17.91 18.23 3.31
C PRO A 50 -18.39 18.11 1.86
N MET A 51 -17.46 17.86 0.93
CA MET A 51 -17.77 17.47 -0.43
C MET A 51 -17.38 16.01 -0.62
N ALA A 52 -18.37 15.12 -0.67
CA ALA A 52 -18.15 13.74 -1.06
C ALA A 52 -17.72 13.72 -2.54
N GLN A 53 -16.50 13.26 -2.81
CA GLN A 53 -15.99 13.05 -4.16
C GLN A 53 -15.67 11.57 -4.37
N SER A 54 -16.03 11.04 -5.53
CA SER A 54 -15.63 9.69 -5.92
C SER A 54 -14.14 9.69 -6.31
N ALA A 55 -13.29 9.00 -5.54
CA ALA A 55 -11.93 8.68 -5.94
C ALA A 55 -11.93 7.39 -6.77
N ARG A 56 -11.30 7.43 -7.95
CA ARG A 56 -11.04 6.22 -8.75
C ARG A 56 -10.13 5.28 -7.96
N THR A 57 -10.57 4.03 -7.79
CA THR A 57 -9.79 2.99 -7.16
C THR A 57 -9.20 2.04 -8.20
N LEU A 58 -7.97 1.61 -7.96
CA LEU A 58 -7.30 0.58 -8.73
C LEU A 58 -7.10 -0.62 -7.81
N GLY A 59 -7.74 -1.73 -8.15
CA GLY A 59 -7.74 -2.98 -7.42
C GLY A 59 -7.04 -4.09 -8.19
N LEU A 60 -6.36 -4.97 -7.46
CA LEU A 60 -5.77 -6.19 -7.98
C LEU A 60 -6.01 -7.32 -6.97
N LYS A 61 -6.52 -8.44 -7.45
CA LYS A 61 -6.83 -9.63 -6.65
C LYS A 61 -6.02 -10.81 -7.16
N VAL A 62 -5.41 -11.54 -6.25
CA VAL A 62 -4.68 -12.78 -6.54
C VAL A 62 -5.67 -13.94 -6.53
N LEU A 63 -5.78 -14.63 -7.67
CA LEU A 63 -6.71 -15.75 -7.84
C LEU A 63 -6.08 -17.09 -7.50
N ASP A 64 -4.77 -17.23 -7.70
CA ASP A 64 -4.07 -18.51 -7.57
C ASP A 64 -2.79 -18.36 -6.74
N GLY A 65 -2.30 -19.48 -6.19
CA GLY A 65 -1.07 -19.55 -5.42
C GLY A 65 -1.25 -19.45 -3.89
N PRO A 66 -0.15 -19.39 -3.13
CA PRO A 66 -0.17 -19.45 -1.66
C PRO A 66 -0.84 -18.26 -0.99
N LEU A 67 -1.09 -17.18 -1.74
CA LEU A 67 -1.75 -15.95 -1.28
C LEU A 67 -3.13 -15.76 -1.93
N MET A 68 -3.80 -16.85 -2.32
CA MET A 68 -5.15 -16.81 -2.88
C MET A 68 -6.09 -15.96 -2.00
N GLY A 69 -6.83 -15.05 -2.64
CA GLY A 69 -7.74 -14.14 -1.94
C GLY A 69 -7.08 -12.88 -1.37
N LEU A 70 -5.78 -12.68 -1.60
CA LEU A 70 -5.13 -11.40 -1.39
C LEU A 70 -5.70 -10.35 -2.34
N GLU A 71 -6.13 -9.22 -1.80
CA GLU A 71 -6.61 -8.08 -2.58
C GLU A 71 -5.83 -6.82 -2.21
N LEU A 72 -5.39 -6.08 -3.22
CA LEU A 72 -4.77 -4.78 -3.09
C LEU A 72 -5.66 -3.74 -3.76
N THR A 73 -6.15 -2.77 -3.00
CA THR A 73 -6.91 -1.64 -3.52
C THR A 73 -6.18 -0.34 -3.22
N THR A 74 -5.97 0.48 -4.24
CA THR A 74 -5.25 1.75 -4.11
C THR A 74 -6.08 2.90 -4.63
N TRP A 75 -5.99 4.06 -3.97
CA TRP A 75 -6.69 5.28 -4.38
C TRP A 75 -5.95 6.52 -3.91
N SER A 76 -6.43 7.68 -4.33
CA SER A 76 -5.90 8.98 -3.93
C SER A 76 -6.99 9.82 -3.30
N GLU A 77 -6.67 10.45 -2.18
CA GLU A 77 -7.59 11.29 -1.42
C GLU A 77 -6.95 12.64 -1.15
N VAL A 78 -7.67 13.72 -1.47
CA VAL A 78 -7.23 15.08 -1.17
C VAL A 78 -7.85 15.46 0.17
N ARG A 79 -7.06 15.48 1.25
CA ARG A 79 -7.55 15.71 2.62
C ARG A 79 -7.77 17.19 2.95
N GLY A 80 -7.33 18.11 2.10
CA GLY A 80 -7.41 19.56 2.30
C GLY A 80 -7.77 20.32 1.01
N SER A 81 -7.19 21.51 0.84
CA SER A 81 -7.44 22.34 -0.35
C SER A 81 -6.68 21.87 -1.61
N ALA A 82 -5.51 21.25 -1.44
CA ALA A 82 -4.65 20.80 -2.53
C ALA A 82 -3.82 19.56 -2.12
N GLY A 83 -3.26 18.86 -3.11
CA GLY A 83 -2.40 17.69 -2.90
C GLY A 83 -3.16 16.42 -2.51
N ALA A 84 -2.79 15.29 -3.10
CA ALA A 84 -3.39 14.00 -2.80
C ALA A 84 -2.48 13.16 -1.89
N VAL A 85 -3.08 12.55 -0.87
CA VAL A 85 -2.50 11.44 -0.12
C VAL A 85 -2.89 10.15 -0.82
N HIS A 86 -1.90 9.32 -1.13
CA HIS A 86 -2.15 8.01 -1.72
C HIS A 86 -2.37 6.99 -0.61
N ILE A 87 -3.41 6.18 -0.78
CA ILE A 87 -3.79 5.16 0.19
C ILE A 87 -3.81 3.81 -0.51
N CYS A 88 -3.36 2.81 0.23
CA CYS A 88 -3.21 1.44 -0.20
C CYS A 88 -3.83 0.54 0.88
N SER A 89 -4.92 -0.11 0.54
CA SER A 89 -5.65 -1.03 1.41
C SER A 89 -5.42 -2.45 0.94
N TRP A 90 -4.93 -3.27 1.84
CA TRP A 90 -4.71 -4.68 1.62
C TRP A 90 -5.77 -5.48 2.34
N ILE A 91 -6.27 -6.54 1.70
CA ILE A 91 -6.98 -7.63 2.35
C ILE A 91 -6.01 -8.80 2.36
N LEU A 92 -5.53 -9.15 3.55
CA LEU A 92 -4.43 -10.10 3.73
C LEU A 92 -5.00 -11.42 4.29
N PRO A 93 -4.94 -12.54 3.53
CA PRO A 93 -5.28 -13.85 4.07
C PRO A 93 -4.27 -14.19 5.18
N GLY A 94 -4.75 -14.54 6.37
CA GLY A 94 -3.88 -14.80 7.55
C GLY A 94 -3.39 -13.55 8.29
N GLY A 95 -3.61 -12.35 7.77
CA GLY A 95 -3.26 -11.07 8.42
C GLY A 95 -1.80 -10.61 8.23
N PRO A 96 -1.47 -9.39 8.70
CA PRO A 96 -0.19 -8.74 8.41
C PRO A 96 1.02 -9.36 9.11
N GLN A 97 0.82 -10.17 10.15
CA GLN A 97 1.90 -10.86 10.87
C GLN A 97 2.23 -12.23 10.27
N HIS A 98 1.47 -12.71 9.30
CA HIS A 98 1.72 -14.01 8.68
C HIS A 98 3.06 -13.99 7.91
N PRO A 99 3.97 -14.97 8.05
CA PRO A 99 5.30 -14.95 7.42
C PRO A 99 5.26 -14.72 5.90
N LYS A 100 4.41 -15.46 5.19
CA LYS A 100 4.20 -15.30 3.73
C LYS A 100 3.75 -13.88 3.33
N ILE A 101 2.96 -13.22 4.18
CA ILE A 101 2.50 -11.85 3.97
C ILE A 101 3.62 -10.85 4.27
N GLN A 102 4.43 -11.08 5.31
CA GLN A 102 5.60 -10.26 5.58
C GLN A 102 6.61 -10.35 4.42
N HIS A 103 6.86 -11.55 3.87
CA HIS A 103 7.67 -11.72 2.67
C HIS A 103 7.10 -10.92 1.49
N LEU A 104 5.79 -11.04 1.20
CA LEU A 104 5.13 -10.23 0.18
C LEU A 104 5.38 -8.73 0.39
N LEU A 105 5.14 -8.23 1.59
CA LEU A 105 5.27 -6.79 1.88
C LEU A 105 6.72 -6.31 1.74
N GLN A 106 7.70 -7.12 2.13
CA GLN A 106 9.13 -6.81 1.97
C GLN A 106 9.52 -6.66 0.49
N HIS A 107 9.17 -7.65 -0.34
CA HIS A 107 9.45 -7.60 -1.77
C HIS A 107 8.64 -6.51 -2.48
N TRP A 108 7.38 -6.30 -2.08
CA TRP A 108 6.54 -5.24 -2.61
C TRP A 108 7.13 -3.87 -2.32
N VAL A 109 7.57 -3.64 -1.08
CA VAL A 109 8.24 -2.39 -0.68
C VAL A 109 9.52 -2.20 -1.48
N ALA A 110 10.39 -3.21 -1.59
CA ALA A 110 11.64 -3.15 -2.35
C ALA A 110 11.47 -2.73 -3.81
N ASN A 111 10.37 -3.17 -4.45
CA ASN A 111 10.06 -2.89 -5.85
C ASN A 111 9.43 -1.51 -6.11
N LEU A 112 9.20 -0.70 -5.07
CA LEU A 112 8.63 0.64 -5.24
C LEU A 112 9.68 1.61 -5.79
N PRO A 113 9.28 2.58 -6.62
CA PRO A 113 10.21 3.53 -7.26
C PRO A 113 10.86 4.49 -6.26
N ARG A 114 10.29 4.64 -5.06
CA ARG A 114 10.82 5.46 -3.97
C ARG A 114 10.32 4.97 -2.61
N CYS A 115 10.94 5.45 -1.55
CA CYS A 115 10.57 5.14 -0.18
C CYS A 115 9.09 5.52 0.14
N PRO A 116 8.24 4.54 0.51
CA PRO A 116 6.79 4.77 0.63
C PRO A 116 6.37 5.62 1.84
N TRP A 117 7.16 5.68 2.91
CA TRP A 117 6.89 6.48 4.11
C TRP A 117 7.64 7.82 4.14
N ARG A 118 8.22 8.24 3.00
CA ARG A 118 8.99 9.47 2.89
C ARG A 118 8.36 10.41 1.86
N TRP A 119 8.06 11.62 2.30
CA TRP A 119 7.57 12.72 1.47
C TRP A 119 8.61 13.83 1.40
N THR A 120 8.68 14.47 0.24
CA THR A 120 9.46 15.69 0.03
C THR A 120 8.81 16.87 0.75
N PHE A 121 9.58 17.92 0.99
CA PHE A 121 9.05 19.16 1.56
C PHE A 121 7.92 19.74 0.71
N GLY A 122 8.07 19.76 -0.62
CA GLY A 122 7.04 20.27 -1.53
C GLY A 122 5.73 19.47 -1.47
N GLU A 123 5.79 18.15 -1.37
CA GLU A 123 4.60 17.31 -1.18
C GLU A 123 3.91 17.59 0.15
N ARG A 124 4.69 17.68 1.24
CA ARG A 124 4.16 18.00 2.56
C ARG A 124 3.51 19.38 2.57
N SER A 125 4.10 20.38 1.91
CA SER A 125 3.57 21.73 1.83
C SER A 125 2.28 21.81 1.01
N LYS A 126 2.19 21.06 -0.10
CA LYS A 126 0.97 21.01 -0.94
C LYS A 126 -0.19 20.32 -0.24
N ILE A 127 0.07 19.19 0.41
CA ILE A 127 -0.96 18.36 1.07
C ILE A 127 -1.39 18.97 2.41
N GLY A 128 -0.45 19.55 3.16
CA GLY A 128 -0.66 20.06 4.50
C GLY A 128 0.45 19.59 5.44
N PHE A 129 1.39 20.48 5.73
CA PHE A 129 2.63 20.12 6.41
C PHE A 129 2.41 19.50 7.81
N LEU A 130 1.35 19.94 8.50
CA LEU A 130 0.98 19.55 9.86
C LEU A 130 0.05 18.32 9.93
N LEU A 131 -0.31 17.70 8.79
CA LEU A 131 -1.14 16.50 8.83
C LEU A 131 -0.43 15.33 9.53
N PRO A 132 -1.17 14.49 10.29
CA PRO A 132 -0.59 13.36 11.00
C PRO A 132 -0.13 12.23 10.06
N THR A 133 -0.46 12.30 8.77
CA THR A 133 -0.17 11.32 7.70
C THR A 133 1.28 10.84 7.73
N TRP A 134 2.24 11.75 7.88
CA TRP A 134 3.66 11.44 7.87
C TRP A 134 4.09 10.57 9.06
N LYS A 135 3.46 10.81 10.21
CA LYS A 135 3.74 10.06 11.44
C LYS A 135 2.99 8.72 11.41
N LYS A 136 1.75 8.72 10.93
CA LYS A 136 0.91 7.53 10.80
C LYS A 136 1.53 6.53 9.84
N SER A 137 1.93 6.96 8.65
CA SER A 137 2.60 6.10 7.66
C SER A 137 3.88 5.46 8.23
N ARG A 138 4.80 6.25 8.79
CA ARG A 138 6.02 5.71 9.41
C ARG A 138 5.72 4.70 10.52
N ARG A 139 4.70 4.97 11.35
CA ARG A 139 4.28 4.03 12.39
C ARG A 139 3.71 2.73 11.81
N SER A 140 2.89 2.80 10.77
CA SER A 140 2.35 1.63 10.10
C SER A 140 3.47 0.75 9.53
N PHE A 141 4.45 1.34 8.82
CA PHE A 141 5.59 0.59 8.31
C PHE A 141 6.49 0.05 9.42
N ALA A 142 6.71 0.81 10.50
CA ALA A 142 7.44 0.30 11.66
C ALA A 142 6.75 -0.90 12.30
N SER A 143 5.40 -0.90 12.38
CA SER A 143 4.64 -2.03 12.91
C SER A 143 4.69 -3.29 12.04
N LEU A 144 5.06 -3.14 10.77
CA LEU A 144 5.30 -4.24 9.84
C LEU A 144 6.76 -4.73 9.86
N GLY A 145 7.61 -4.14 10.71
CA GLY A 145 9.03 -4.52 10.86
C GLY A 145 10.01 -3.71 10.01
N PHE A 146 9.59 -2.66 9.30
CA PHE A 146 10.51 -1.83 8.53
C PHE A 146 11.19 -0.77 9.40
N ILE A 147 12.50 -0.59 9.18
CA ILE A 147 13.24 0.54 9.75
C ILE A 147 12.85 1.80 8.97
N THR A 148 12.30 2.80 9.65
CA THR A 148 11.76 4.03 9.00
C THR A 148 12.67 5.25 9.10
N GLU A 149 13.94 5.02 9.39
CA GLU A 149 14.98 6.06 9.50
C GLU A 149 15.39 6.63 8.14
N LYS A 150 16.12 7.76 8.16
CA LYS A 150 16.50 8.50 6.93
C LYS A 150 17.35 7.67 5.96
N ASN A 151 18.19 6.78 6.48
CA ASN A 151 19.15 5.98 5.71
C ASN A 151 18.70 4.53 5.49
N ALA A 152 17.47 4.18 5.88
CA ALA A 152 16.94 2.82 5.77
C ALA A 152 16.40 2.46 4.37
N TRP A 153 16.62 3.33 3.38
CA TRP A 153 16.19 3.14 1.99
C TRP A 153 17.37 3.39 1.03
N PRO A 154 17.61 2.55 0.00
CA PRO A 154 16.75 1.46 -0.51
C PRO A 154 16.67 0.26 0.42
N PHE A 155 15.47 -0.33 0.53
CA PHE A 155 15.26 -1.57 1.27
C PHE A 155 15.63 -2.76 0.39
N VAL A 156 16.39 -3.69 0.94
CA VAL A 156 16.73 -4.95 0.30
C VAL A 156 16.04 -6.07 1.09
N PRO A 157 15.18 -6.90 0.46
CA PRO A 157 14.57 -8.04 1.11
C PRO A 157 15.63 -9.00 1.63
N THR A 158 15.41 -9.57 2.81
CA THR A 158 16.35 -10.53 3.42
C THR A 158 16.21 -11.92 2.80
N THR A 159 15.03 -12.24 2.28
CA THR A 159 14.69 -13.54 1.71
C THR A 159 14.50 -13.45 0.20
N GLU A 160 14.56 -14.61 -0.46
CA GLU A 160 14.17 -14.73 -1.87
C GLU A 160 12.65 -14.65 -1.99
N TRP A 161 12.17 -14.14 -3.13
CA TRP A 161 10.75 -13.98 -3.36
C TRP A 161 10.08 -15.35 -3.41
N MET A 162 9.33 -15.73 -2.38
CA MET A 162 8.52 -16.96 -2.30
C MET A 162 9.25 -18.21 -2.83
N ASN A 163 10.13 -18.77 -1.99
CA ASN A 163 10.75 -20.05 -2.28
C ASN A 163 9.69 -21.16 -2.21
N GLN A 164 9.65 -21.99 -3.26
CA GLN A 164 8.68 -23.10 -3.40
C GLN A 164 8.81 -24.15 -2.29
N ASN A 165 9.90 -24.11 -1.52
CA ASN A 165 10.21 -25.07 -0.46
C ASN A 165 9.61 -24.69 0.91
N GLU A 166 8.91 -23.57 1.05
CA GLU A 166 8.18 -23.20 2.29
C GLU A 166 6.75 -23.77 2.32
N GLU A 167 6.65 -25.07 2.01
CA GLU A 167 5.52 -25.95 2.29
C GLU A 167 5.85 -26.86 3.48
N GLU A 168 6.14 -26.29 4.64
CA GLU A 168 6.08 -27.01 5.93
C GLU A 168 5.33 -26.18 6.96
#